data_AF-V4MX18-F1
#
_entry.id   AF-V4MX18-F1
#
_cell.length_a   1.000
_cell.length_b   1.000
_cell.length_c   1.000
_cell.angle_alpha   90.00
_cell.angle_beta   90.00
_cell.angle_gamma   90.00
#
_symmetry.space_group_name_H-M   'P 1'
#
loop_
_entity.id
_entity.type
_entity.pdbx_description
1 polymer ?
#
loop_
_entity_poly.entity_id
_entity_poly.type
_entity_poly.pdbx_seq_one_letter_code
_entity_poly.pdbx_strand_id
1 'polypeptide(L)' 'MTSSKFHFVVLLLIITLIVNVQSTQILDNLSDCEFKGPCQKKQDCYDRCAVNKPPFKTVLCEPYGSARVCCCI' A
#
# COMPACT_ATOMS: atom_id res chain seq x y z
N MET A 1 -8.10 -45.86 -8.48
CA MET A 1 -7.36 -44.66 -8.95
C MET A 1 -8.26 -43.42 -8.89
N THR A 2 -8.53 -42.87 -7.71
CA THR A 2 -9.36 -41.63 -7.55
C THR A 2 -8.84 -40.71 -6.44
N SER A 3 -7.63 -40.95 -5.91
CA SER A 3 -7.11 -40.14 -4.79
C SER A 3 -6.32 -38.91 -5.28
N SER A 4 -5.54 -39.03 -6.36
CA SER A 4 -4.62 -37.96 -6.81
C SER A 4 -5.30 -36.64 -7.22
N LYS A 5 -6.51 -36.69 -7.80
CA LYS A 5 -7.23 -35.48 -8.24
C LYS A 5 -7.70 -34.61 -7.07
N PHE A 6 -8.13 -35.23 -5.96
CA PHE A 6 -8.56 -34.50 -4.77
C PHE A 6 -7.38 -33.81 -4.07
N HIS A 7 -6.23 -34.48 -3.97
CA HIS A 7 -5.03 -33.87 -3.41
C HIS A 7 -4.58 -32.63 -4.20
N PHE A 8 -4.70 -32.67 -5.53
CA PHE A 8 -4.36 -31.53 -6.37
C PHE A 8 -5.31 -30.35 -6.16
N VAL A 9 -6.62 -30.60 -6.07
CA VAL A 9 -7.62 -29.54 -5.81
C VAL A 9 -7.43 -28.93 -4.42
N VAL A 10 -7.16 -29.74 -3.40
CA VAL A 10 -6.88 -29.25 -2.04
C VAL A 10 -5.61 -28.39 -2.02
N LEU A 11 -4.55 -28.81 -2.71
CA LEU A 11 -3.31 -28.04 -2.81
C LEU A 11 -3.56 -26.67 -3.47
N LEU A 12 -4.35 -26.63 -4.55
CA LEU A 12 -4.71 -25.39 -5.23
C LEU A 12 -5.51 -24.43 -4.32
N LEU A 13 -6.43 -24.95 -3.51
CA LEU A 13 -7.19 -24.15 -2.54
C LEU A 13 -6.31 -23.55 -1.44
N ILE A 14 -5.29 -24.30 -0.99
CA ILE A 14 -4.34 -23.79 0.01
C ILE A 14 -3.48 -22.67 -0.58
N ILE A 15 -3.01 -22.83 -1.83
CA ILE A 15 -2.22 -21.80 -2.52
C ILE A 15 -3.04 -20.52 -2.72
N THR A 16 -4.30 -20.62 -3.18
CA THR A 16 -5.15 -19.43 -3.35
C THR A 16 -5.45 -18.74 -2.03
N LEU A 17 -5.61 -19.49 -0.93
CA LEU A 17 -5.78 -18.91 0.40
C LEU A 17 -4.53 -18.13 0.86
N ILE A 18 -3.34 -18.71 0.69
CA ILE A 18 -2.07 -18.07 1.08
C ILE A 18 -1.84 -16.78 0.27
N VAL A 19 -2.07 -16.82 -1.04
CA VAL A 19 -1.89 -15.65 -1.92
C VAL A 19 -2.87 -14.53 -1.57
N ASN A 20 -4.12 -14.85 -1.21
CA ASN A 20 -5.09 -13.84 -0.78
C ASN A 20 -4.74 -13.20 0.58
N VAL A 21 -4.20 -13.97 1.53
CA VAL A 21 -3.78 -13.45 2.86
C VAL A 21 -2.55 -12.54 2.75
N GLN A 22 -1.69 -12.75 1.75
CA GLN A 22 -0.50 -11.91 1.54
C GLN A 22 -0.84 -10.60 0.83
N SER A 23 -1.88 -10.57 -0.01
CA SER A 23 -2.29 -9.37 -0.77
C SER A 23 -2.76 -8.23 0.15
N THR A 24 -3.36 -8.55 1.30
CA THR A 24 -3.76 -7.53 2.29
C THR A 24 -2.59 -6.96 3.09
N GLN A 25 -1.48 -7.69 3.27
CA GLN A 25 -0.34 -7.23 4.06
C GLN A 25 0.63 -6.33 3.29
N ILE A 26 0.58 -6.29 1.96
CA ILE A 26 1.47 -5.43 1.16
C ILE A 26 1.03 -3.95 1.24
N LEU A 27 -0.24 -3.67 1.59
CA LEU A 27 -0.73 -2.31 1.73
C LEU A 27 -0.36 -1.67 3.08
N ASP A 28 -0.10 -2.47 4.13
CA ASP A 28 0.23 -1.97 5.47
C ASP A 28 1.70 -1.54 5.64
N ASN A 29 2.58 -1.82 4.67
CA ASN A 29 3.95 -1.29 4.65
C ASN A 29 4.05 0.16 4.13
N LEU A 30 2.92 0.82 3.83
CA LEU A 30 2.83 2.26 3.58
C LEU A 30 2.49 3.08 4.86
N SER A 31 2.60 2.48 6.04
CA SER A 31 2.04 3.01 7.30
C SER A 31 2.79 4.15 8.00
N ASP A 32 3.89 4.66 7.45
CA ASP A 32 4.54 5.91 7.96
C ASP A 32 4.24 7.12 7.07
N CYS A 33 2.99 7.20 6.60
CA CYS A 33 2.52 8.33 5.81
C CYS A 33 1.83 9.38 6.71
N GLU A 34 2.50 10.51 6.98
CA GLU A 34 1.87 11.65 7.64
C GLU A 34 1.09 12.49 6.61
N PHE A 35 -0.24 12.47 6.68
CA PHE A 35 -1.08 13.17 5.72
C PHE A 35 -1.14 14.69 5.99
N LYS A 36 -0.77 15.52 4.98
CA LYS A 36 -0.72 17.00 5.10
C LYS A 36 -1.52 17.73 4.03
N GLY A 37 -2.82 17.86 4.26
CA GLY A 37 -3.71 18.68 3.44
C GLY A 37 -3.79 18.25 1.97
N PRO A 38 -4.55 18.98 1.14
CA PRO A 38 -4.81 18.57 -0.24
C PRO A 38 -3.65 18.87 -1.19
N CYS A 39 -3.48 18.05 -2.22
CA CYS A 39 -2.49 18.25 -3.29
C CYS A 39 -3.10 18.04 -4.66
N GLN A 40 -2.53 18.66 -5.69
CA GLN A 40 -2.83 18.34 -7.09
C GLN A 40 -1.65 17.61 -7.73
N LYS A 41 -0.43 18.00 -7.33
CA LYS A 41 0.85 17.44 -7.79
C LYS A 41 1.77 17.19 -6.60
N LYS A 42 2.79 16.35 -6.81
CA LYS A 42 3.78 16.00 -5.78
C LYS A 42 4.51 17.22 -5.21
N GLN A 43 4.79 18.23 -6.04
CA GLN A 43 5.51 19.44 -5.63
C GLN A 43 4.75 20.28 -4.58
N ASP A 44 3.40 20.22 -4.58
CA ASP A 44 2.57 20.95 -3.61
C ASP A 44 2.84 20.48 -2.16
N CYS A 45 3.43 19.29 -2.02
CA CYS A 45 3.75 18.66 -0.74
C CYS A 45 5.17 18.96 -0.26
N TYR A 46 6.04 19.54 -1.11
CA TYR A 46 7.45 19.79 -0.75
C TYR A 46 7.59 20.73 0.44
N ASP A 47 6.88 21.86 0.40
CA ASP A 47 6.90 22.82 1.50
C ASP A 47 6.19 22.28 2.75
N ARG A 48 5.10 21.53 2.57
CA ARG A 48 4.26 21.01 3.67
C ARG A 48 4.95 19.92 4.48
N CYS A 49 5.68 19.04 3.79
CA CYS A 49 6.43 17.96 4.42
C CYS A 49 7.87 18.36 4.72
N ALA A 50 8.25 19.63 4.48
CA ALA A 50 9.62 20.13 4.64
C ALA A 50 10.65 19.18 4.00
N VAL A 51 10.39 18.76 2.76
CA VAL A 51 11.20 17.77 2.05
C VAL A 51 12.65 18.21 2.04
N ASN A 52 13.55 17.27 2.34
CA ASN A 52 14.99 17.49 2.63
C ASN A 52 15.33 17.92 4.06
N LYS A 53 14.35 17.96 4.99
CA LYS A 53 14.61 18.06 6.42
C LYS A 53 14.11 16.80 7.13
N PRO A 54 14.89 16.22 8.07
CA PRO A 54 14.40 15.12 8.89
C PRO A 54 13.15 15.55 9.66
N PRO A 55 12.12 14.70 9.80
CA PRO A 55 12.14 13.24 9.55
C PRO A 55 11.78 12.79 8.11
N PHE A 56 11.16 13.65 7.30
CA PHE A 56 10.57 13.25 6.01
C PHE A 56 11.60 13.26 4.87
N LYS A 57 11.80 12.10 4.26
CA LYS A 57 12.73 11.88 3.13
C LYS A 57 12.03 11.96 1.79
N THR A 58 10.74 11.62 1.73
CA THR A 58 9.97 11.48 0.49
C THR A 58 8.57 12.03 0.66
N VAL A 59 7.98 12.48 -0.44
CA VAL A 59 6.55 12.80 -0.48
C VAL A 59 5.85 12.19 -1.66
N LEU A 60 4.57 11.92 -1.46
CA LEU A 60 3.63 11.46 -2.46
C LEU A 60 2.36 12.33 -2.40
N CYS A 61 1.62 12.33 -3.50
CA CYS A 61 0.30 12.94 -3.58
C CYS A 61 -0.70 11.80 -3.83
N GLU A 62 -1.23 11.25 -2.74
CA GLU A 62 -2.03 10.03 -2.72
C GLU A 62 -3.53 10.36 -2.74
N PRO A 63 -4.37 9.53 -3.38
CA PRO A 63 -5.81 9.66 -3.28
C PRO A 63 -6.29 9.36 -1.85
N TYR A 64 -7.15 10.22 -1.31
CA TYR A 64 -7.81 10.04 -0.03
C TYR A 64 -9.30 10.41 -0.17
N GLY A 65 -10.12 9.38 -0.31
CA GLY A 65 -11.53 9.54 -0.67
C GLY A 65 -11.69 10.13 -2.08
N SER A 66 -12.43 11.25 -2.18
CA SER A 66 -12.66 11.97 -3.44
C SER A 66 -11.61 13.05 -3.75
N ALA A 67 -10.65 13.28 -2.84
CA ALA A 67 -9.59 14.26 -2.98
C ALA A 67 -8.22 13.59 -3.04
N ARG A 68 -7.18 14.38 -3.32
CA ARG A 68 -5.78 13.95 -3.19
C ARG A 68 -5.13 14.73 -2.07
N VAL A 69 -4.30 14.05 -1.28
CA VAL A 69 -3.63 14.60 -0.10
C VAL A 69 -2.15 14.29 -0.11
N CYS A 70 -1.36 15.18 0.49
CA CYS A 70 0.06 14.95 0.65
C CYS A 70 0.31 13.84 1.64
N CYS A 71 1.20 12.93 1.28
CA CYS A 71 1.71 11.87 2.12
C CYS A 71 3.20 12.13 2.38
N CYS A 72 3.57 12.44 3.62
CA CYS A 72 4.95 12.68 4.03
C CYS A 72 5.55 11.40 4.64
N ILE A 73 6.67 10.92 4.10
CA ILE A 73 7.40 9.70 4.53
C ILE A 73 8.83 10.05 4.90
#